data_AF-A0A7C3ISR4-F1
#
_entry.id   AF-A0A7C3ISR4-F1
#
_cell.length_a   1.000
_cell.length_b   1.000
_cell.length_c   1.000
_cell.angle_alpha   90.00
_cell.angle_beta   90.00
_cell.angle_gamma   90.00
#
_symmetry.space_group_name_H-M   'P 1'
#
loop_
_entity.id
_entity.type
_entity.pdbx_description
1 polymer ?
#
loop_
_entity_poly.entity_id
_entity_poly.type
_entity_poly.pdbx_seq_one_letter_code
_entity_poly.pdbx_strand_id
1 'polypeptide(L)'
;MRTGSVETLWPTLLILAIGAICVEAGETLYNGIVLPSPWPPRSEKLTNEPMKPPYLASPPAVIPIDVGRQLFVDDFLVAETTLKRTFHLAEIHPASPVLKPDTDWETSTKRDPTAMVFSDGVWFDPADKRFKMWYMGGYVKGTCYATSKDGIQWEKPALDVKPGTNVVQEGWRDSSTTWLDLDEKDPAKRWKIFVVQSHEKKWKLSVHFSPDGIHWGERVAWSTPVGDRTTVFYNPFRRVWVYGIRSGMLTRSRFYREHPDALAGATWTPDEAVPWVGADTNDPPRDDLKIQPQLYNLDAAPYESLLLGLFTIWPGQPKDRPKPNYLCLGFSRDGFHWSRPDHRPFIGVSEKSGDWNWGNVQSAGGGCLVVGDKLYFYFSARAGIKGSTASGVCTTGLATLRRDGFASMEGDGSLTTRPVSFRGKHLFVNSAGQLEAEVLDAGGEPIAPFTRDHCLVGGASAPRDSTCQPVRWRGADDLSALAGRPVRFRFHLKDGRLYSFWVSPDASGASHGYVAAGGPGFTGPTDTVGAGGR
;
A
#
# COMPACT_ATOMS: atom_id res chain seq x y z
N MET A 1 50.58 -39.17 56.44
CA MET A 1 50.83 -40.03 55.27
C MET A 1 49.50 -40.20 54.52
N ARG A 2 49.50 -39.90 53.21
CA ARG A 2 48.35 -39.88 52.28
C ARG A 2 47.33 -38.75 52.47
N THR A 3 47.69 -37.62 51.87
CA THR A 3 46.83 -36.56 51.34
C THR A 3 45.98 -37.11 50.19
N GLY A 4 44.66 -36.92 50.26
CA GLY A 4 43.72 -37.11 49.14
C GLY A 4 43.06 -35.76 48.84
N SER A 5 43.37 -35.22 47.67
CA SER A 5 42.81 -33.98 47.12
C SER A 5 41.40 -34.22 46.57
N VAL A 6 40.41 -33.47 47.06
CA VAL A 6 39.11 -33.32 46.41
C VAL A 6 38.96 -31.85 46.04
N GLU A 7 39.23 -31.53 44.78
CA GLU A 7 38.95 -30.24 44.19
C GLU A 7 37.42 -30.05 44.12
N THR A 8 36.93 -29.01 44.77
CA THR A 8 35.54 -28.56 44.65
C THR A 8 35.51 -27.41 43.65
N LEU A 9 35.15 -27.71 42.40
CA LEU A 9 34.89 -26.73 41.35
C LEU A 9 33.59 -25.97 41.68
N TRP A 10 33.71 -24.68 42.02
CA TRP A 10 32.57 -23.76 42.03
C TRP A 10 32.31 -23.29 40.60
N PRO A 11 31.09 -23.43 40.04
CA PRO A 11 30.78 -22.83 38.75
C PRO A 11 30.62 -21.33 38.94
N THR A 12 31.56 -20.56 38.39
CA THR A 12 31.44 -19.11 38.21
C THR A 12 30.27 -18.85 37.25
N LEU A 13 29.14 -18.38 37.79
CA LEU A 13 27.99 -17.96 36.99
C LEU A 13 28.39 -16.68 36.25
N LEU A 14 28.75 -16.80 34.97
CA LEU A 14 28.99 -15.65 34.09
C LEU A 14 27.61 -15.06 33.73
N ILE A 15 27.17 -14.05 34.48
CA ILE A 15 26.01 -13.24 34.10
C ILE A 15 26.45 -12.40 32.89
N LEU A 16 26.13 -12.88 31.69
CA LEU A 16 26.13 -12.09 30.48
C LEU A 16 25.04 -11.02 30.63
N ALA A 17 25.42 -9.85 31.14
CA ALA A 17 24.62 -8.64 31.03
C ALA A 17 24.53 -8.29 29.55
N ILE A 18 23.48 -8.76 28.88
CA ILE A 18 23.06 -8.24 27.59
C ILE A 18 22.66 -6.80 27.87
N GLY A 19 23.56 -5.86 27.54
CA GLY A 19 23.26 -4.44 27.59
C GLY A 19 22.06 -4.17 26.71
N ALA A 20 20.90 -3.95 27.33
CA ALA A 20 19.78 -3.33 26.66
C ALA A 20 20.27 -1.95 26.23
N ILE A 21 20.54 -1.80 24.94
CA ILE A 21 20.70 -0.48 24.33
C ILE A 21 19.37 0.22 24.58
N CYS A 22 19.36 1.14 25.55
CA CYS A 22 18.23 2.02 25.80
C CYS A 22 18.13 2.93 24.59
N VAL A 23 17.36 2.50 23.59
CA VAL A 23 16.94 3.36 22.49
C VAL A 23 15.98 4.38 23.11
N GLU A 24 16.32 5.65 23.02
CA GLU A 24 15.47 6.73 23.49
C GLU A 24 14.13 6.67 22.72
N ALA A 25 13.01 6.69 23.44
CA ALA A 25 11.68 6.60 22.85
C ALA A 25 11.39 7.86 22.00
N GLY A 26 11.08 7.66 20.72
CA GLY A 26 10.74 8.73 19.77
C GLY A 26 9.24 9.01 19.67
N GLU A 27 8.81 9.43 18.48
CA GLU A 27 7.41 9.73 18.15
C GLU A 27 6.47 8.54 18.42
N THR A 28 5.33 8.79 19.06
CA THR A 28 4.23 7.80 19.18
C THR A 28 3.22 8.01 18.07
N LEU A 29 2.99 6.98 17.26
CA LEU A 29 2.06 7.02 16.13
C LEU A 29 0.59 6.83 16.54
N TYR A 30 -0.30 7.08 15.58
CA TYR A 30 -1.77 6.95 15.70
C TYR A 30 -2.25 5.57 16.23
N ASN A 31 -1.47 4.52 16.05
CA ASN A 31 -1.76 3.14 16.45
C ASN A 31 -0.98 2.72 17.71
N GLY A 32 -0.37 3.67 18.42
CA GLY A 32 0.37 3.45 19.66
C GLY A 32 1.80 2.96 19.49
N ILE A 33 2.27 2.71 18.26
CA ILE A 33 3.67 2.33 18.00
C ILE A 33 4.58 3.50 18.40
N VAL A 34 5.58 3.22 19.23
CA VAL A 34 6.63 4.18 19.60
C VAL A 34 7.83 3.94 18.70
N LEU A 35 8.19 4.94 17.89
CA LEU A 35 9.34 4.85 17.00
C LEU A 35 10.66 4.94 17.78
N PRO A 36 11.72 4.24 17.35
CA PRO A 36 13.05 4.45 17.90
C PRO A 36 13.58 5.86 17.55
N SER A 37 14.39 6.43 18.43
CA SER A 37 15.20 7.62 18.14
C SER A 37 16.69 7.24 18.04
N PRO A 38 17.40 7.66 16.98
CA PRO A 38 16.94 8.49 15.86
C PRO A 38 16.07 7.72 14.85
N TRP A 39 15.26 8.46 14.10
CA TRP A 39 14.43 7.96 12.99
C TRP A 39 14.77 8.70 11.68
N PRO A 40 14.75 8.03 10.50
CA PRO A 40 14.53 6.60 10.28
C PRO A 40 15.66 5.72 10.83
N PRO A 41 15.42 4.42 11.06
CA PRO A 41 16.45 3.51 11.55
C PRO A 41 17.65 3.50 10.60
N ARG A 42 18.86 3.60 11.14
CA ARG A 42 20.10 3.57 10.38
C ARG A 42 20.68 2.16 10.41
N SER A 43 20.72 1.49 9.25
CA SER A 43 21.46 0.25 9.07
C SER A 43 22.64 0.49 8.12
N GLU A 44 23.82 -0.01 8.47
CA GLU A 44 24.98 0.00 7.58
C GLU A 44 24.87 -1.03 6.45
N LYS A 45 24.00 -2.04 6.63
CA LYS A 45 23.82 -3.14 5.67
C LYS A 45 22.36 -3.36 5.36
N LEU A 46 22.06 -3.51 4.07
CA LEU A 46 20.80 -4.05 3.61
C LEU A 46 20.98 -5.54 3.35
N THR A 47 20.06 -6.38 3.80
CA THR A 47 20.07 -7.83 3.54
C THR A 47 18.83 -8.23 2.75
N ASN A 48 18.89 -9.40 2.11
CA ASN A 48 17.75 -10.02 1.45
C ASN A 48 16.92 -10.88 2.42
N GLU A 49 17.12 -10.77 3.73
CA GLU A 49 16.24 -11.42 4.70
C GLU A 49 14.92 -10.65 4.80
N PRO A 50 13.77 -11.33 4.98
CA PRO A 50 12.51 -10.65 5.22
C PRO A 50 12.65 -9.69 6.41
N MET A 51 12.18 -8.46 6.24
CA MET A 51 12.12 -7.50 7.34
C MET A 51 11.32 -8.10 8.50
N LYS A 52 11.79 -7.82 9.72
CA LYS A 52 11.07 -8.15 10.96
C LYS A 52 10.53 -6.86 11.55
N PRO A 53 9.26 -6.49 11.28
CA PRO A 53 8.71 -5.24 11.81
C PRO A 53 8.78 -5.22 13.35
N PRO A 54 9.46 -4.24 13.97
CA PRO A 54 9.62 -4.20 15.43
C PRO A 54 8.28 -4.18 16.18
N TYR A 55 7.27 -3.53 15.59
CA TYR A 55 5.92 -3.45 16.16
C TYR A 55 5.16 -4.78 16.20
N LEU A 56 5.60 -5.82 15.47
CA LEU A 56 5.04 -7.17 15.60
C LEU A 56 5.72 -7.96 16.72
N ALA A 57 7.00 -7.70 16.98
CA ALA A 57 7.73 -8.32 18.08
C ALA A 57 7.40 -7.68 19.45
N SER A 58 7.21 -6.35 19.47
CA SER A 58 6.84 -5.59 20.65
C SER A 58 5.69 -4.63 20.31
N PRO A 59 4.44 -5.14 20.20
CA PRO A 59 3.29 -4.30 19.94
C PRO A 59 2.93 -3.43 21.16
N PRO A 60 2.22 -2.30 20.95
CA PRO A 60 1.71 -1.48 22.05
C PRO A 60 0.82 -2.30 22.99
N ALA A 61 0.89 -2.00 24.30
CA ALA A 61 0.08 -2.69 25.31
C ALA A 61 -1.43 -2.51 25.09
N VAL A 62 -1.82 -1.33 24.59
CA VAL A 62 -3.17 -1.01 24.13
C VAL A 62 -3.04 -0.33 22.77
N ILE A 63 -3.78 -0.80 21.77
CA ILE A 63 -3.72 -0.29 20.39
C ILE A 63 -4.91 0.66 20.16
N PRO A 64 -4.68 1.97 19.95
CA PRO A 64 -5.73 2.86 19.45
C PRO A 64 -6.15 2.46 18.04
N ILE A 65 -7.46 2.34 17.80
CA ILE A 65 -8.06 1.95 16.51
C ILE A 65 -8.98 3.03 15.94
N ASP A 66 -8.69 4.30 16.26
CA ASP A 66 -9.47 5.47 15.83
C ASP A 66 -9.31 5.80 14.33
N VAL A 67 -8.29 5.24 13.68
CA VAL A 67 -7.97 5.53 12.28
C VAL A 67 -8.20 4.29 11.42
N GLY A 68 -9.23 4.36 10.59
CA GLY A 68 -9.48 3.43 9.50
C GLY A 68 -9.94 2.05 9.90
N ARG A 69 -10.21 1.26 8.87
CA ARG A 69 -10.51 -0.16 8.98
C ARG A 69 -9.29 -0.93 9.44
N GLN A 70 -9.48 -1.76 10.47
CA GLN A 70 -8.43 -2.59 11.05
C GLN A 70 -8.32 -3.91 10.28
N LEU A 71 -7.19 -4.11 9.61
CA LEU A 71 -6.95 -5.23 8.68
C LEU A 71 -6.21 -6.40 9.33
N PHE A 72 -6.54 -7.64 8.94
CA PHE A 72 -5.90 -8.87 9.41
C PHE A 72 -4.71 -9.33 8.55
N VAL A 73 -3.99 -8.38 7.96
CA VAL A 73 -2.83 -8.63 7.07
C VAL A 73 -1.56 -9.05 7.81
N ASP A 74 -1.55 -8.96 9.14
CA ASP A 74 -0.47 -9.38 10.02
C ASP A 74 -1.05 -9.79 11.39
N ASP A 75 -0.17 -10.12 12.33
CA ASP A 75 -0.59 -10.48 13.68
C ASP A 75 -0.79 -9.28 14.59
N PHE A 76 -0.58 -8.02 14.17
CA PHE A 76 -0.54 -6.83 15.05
C PHE A 76 -1.76 -6.70 15.98
N LEU A 77 -2.95 -7.05 15.48
CA LEU A 77 -4.21 -6.95 16.22
C LEU A 77 -4.61 -8.24 16.93
N VAL A 78 -4.02 -9.38 16.58
CA VAL A 78 -4.48 -10.72 17.00
C VAL A 78 -3.77 -11.15 18.27
N ALA A 79 -4.52 -11.34 19.36
CA ALA A 79 -3.99 -11.98 20.56
C ALA A 79 -4.09 -13.50 20.46
N GLU A 80 -5.27 -14.00 20.10
CA GLU A 80 -5.58 -15.43 20.04
C GLU A 80 -6.58 -15.69 18.92
N THR A 81 -6.44 -16.82 18.21
CA THR A 81 -7.38 -17.21 17.16
C THR A 81 -7.35 -18.72 16.92
N THR A 82 -8.50 -19.32 16.68
CA THR A 82 -8.63 -20.67 16.10
C THR A 82 -8.90 -20.63 14.60
N LEU A 83 -9.16 -19.44 14.06
CA LEU A 83 -9.42 -19.22 12.64
C LEU A 83 -8.14 -19.27 11.82
N LYS A 84 -8.28 -19.64 10.54
CA LYS A 84 -7.19 -19.64 9.57
C LYS A 84 -7.14 -18.31 8.84
N ARG A 85 -5.96 -17.66 8.83
CA ARG A 85 -5.70 -16.52 7.94
C ARG A 85 -5.55 -16.99 6.49
N THR A 86 -6.25 -16.35 5.56
CA THR A 86 -6.15 -16.58 4.11
C THR A 86 -5.89 -15.27 3.38
N PHE A 87 -4.86 -15.24 2.53
CA PHE A 87 -4.55 -14.08 1.67
C PHE A 87 -5.17 -14.25 0.29
N HIS A 88 -5.70 -13.16 -0.26
CA HIS A 88 -6.38 -13.14 -1.55
C HIS A 88 -5.63 -12.30 -2.59
N LEU A 89 -5.71 -12.72 -3.85
CA LEU A 89 -5.07 -12.05 -4.98
C LEU A 89 -6.12 -11.20 -5.72
N ALA A 90 -5.68 -10.14 -6.39
CA ALA A 90 -6.58 -9.39 -7.25
C ALA A 90 -6.89 -10.16 -8.53
N GLU A 91 -8.08 -9.95 -9.06
CA GLU A 91 -8.52 -10.53 -10.32
C GLU A 91 -8.38 -9.51 -11.44
N ILE A 92 -7.73 -9.86 -12.54
CA ILE A 92 -7.66 -8.99 -13.72
C ILE A 92 -9.09 -8.78 -14.24
N HIS A 93 -9.49 -7.51 -14.33
CA HIS A 93 -10.82 -7.13 -14.78
C HIS A 93 -10.99 -7.52 -16.26
N PRO A 94 -12.12 -8.12 -16.67
CA PRO A 94 -12.35 -8.60 -18.03
C PRO A 94 -12.25 -7.53 -19.13
N ALA A 95 -12.44 -6.25 -18.78
CA ALA A 95 -12.27 -5.13 -19.71
C ALA A 95 -10.79 -4.82 -20.02
N SER A 96 -9.83 -5.48 -19.37
CA SER A 96 -8.41 -5.21 -19.57
C SER A 96 -7.90 -5.70 -20.94
N PRO A 97 -6.99 -4.95 -21.60
CA PRO A 97 -6.46 -3.66 -21.15
C PRO A 97 -7.49 -2.54 -21.33
N VAL A 98 -7.62 -1.70 -20.31
CA VAL A 98 -8.56 -0.56 -20.26
C VAL A 98 -8.03 0.69 -20.96
N LEU A 99 -6.71 0.75 -21.23
CA LEU A 99 -6.10 1.77 -22.08
C LEU A 99 -5.07 1.12 -23.02
N LYS A 100 -5.11 1.51 -24.29
CA LYS A 100 -4.21 1.03 -25.36
C LYS A 100 -3.67 2.21 -26.16
N PRO A 101 -2.51 2.09 -26.82
CA PRO A 101 -2.03 3.11 -27.74
C PRO A 101 -2.89 3.08 -29.02
N ASP A 102 -3.57 4.18 -29.31
CA ASP A 102 -4.47 4.31 -30.47
C ASP A 102 -4.41 5.71 -31.13
N THR A 103 -3.48 6.55 -30.69
CA THR A 103 -3.19 7.87 -31.27
C THR A 103 -1.80 7.92 -31.92
N ASP A 104 -1.56 8.92 -32.77
CA ASP A 104 -0.29 9.06 -33.52
C ASP A 104 0.92 9.24 -32.59
N TRP A 105 0.79 10.02 -31.50
CA TRP A 105 1.90 10.25 -30.56
C TRP A 105 2.21 9.01 -29.71
N GLU A 106 1.21 8.18 -29.41
CA GLU A 106 1.37 6.92 -28.68
C GLU A 106 1.97 5.80 -29.54
N THR A 107 1.68 5.81 -30.84
CA THR A 107 2.10 4.80 -31.81
C THR A 107 3.36 5.18 -32.58
N SER A 108 3.90 6.37 -32.32
CA SER A 108 5.12 6.90 -32.96
C SER A 108 6.36 6.02 -32.80
N THR A 109 6.38 5.15 -31.79
CA THR A 109 7.47 4.20 -31.52
C THR A 109 7.19 2.83 -32.14
N LYS A 110 7.90 2.50 -33.24
CA LYS A 110 7.62 1.31 -34.07
C LYS A 110 7.62 -0.03 -33.32
N ARG A 111 8.50 -0.21 -32.32
CA ARG A 111 8.67 -1.50 -31.61
C ARG A 111 7.86 -1.58 -30.32
N ASP A 112 7.35 -0.46 -29.86
CA ASP A 112 6.78 -0.27 -28.53
C ASP A 112 5.77 0.87 -28.50
N PRO A 113 4.66 0.79 -29.27
CA PRO A 113 3.52 1.67 -29.07
C PRO A 113 3.10 1.64 -27.60
N THR A 114 2.88 2.80 -26.98
CA THR A 114 2.77 2.88 -25.51
C THR A 114 1.65 3.80 -25.06
N ALA A 115 0.75 3.23 -24.25
CA ALA A 115 -0.19 3.93 -23.38
C ALA A 115 -0.30 3.16 -22.06
N MET A 116 0.65 3.36 -21.13
CA MET A 116 0.76 2.54 -19.92
C MET A 116 1.00 3.36 -18.64
N VAL A 117 0.36 2.97 -17.54
CA VAL A 117 0.64 3.51 -16.19
C VAL A 117 1.94 2.91 -15.64
N PHE A 118 2.94 3.74 -15.34
CA PHE A 118 4.29 3.25 -15.02
C PHE A 118 4.84 3.92 -13.75
N SER A 119 4.12 3.72 -12.64
CA SER A 119 4.18 4.48 -11.39
C SER A 119 3.61 5.90 -11.44
N ASP A 120 3.14 6.36 -12.62
CA ASP A 120 2.54 7.69 -12.83
C ASP A 120 1.41 7.96 -11.84
N GLY A 121 0.15 7.71 -12.19
CA GLY A 121 -0.93 7.85 -11.21
C GLY A 121 -2.31 7.69 -11.82
N VAL A 122 -3.19 7.05 -11.07
CA VAL A 122 -4.63 7.03 -11.34
C VAL A 122 -5.34 7.46 -10.07
N TRP A 123 -6.09 8.55 -10.15
CA TRP A 123 -6.70 9.21 -9.00
C TRP A 123 -8.16 9.50 -9.28
N PHE A 124 -9.00 9.47 -8.24
CA PHE A 124 -10.31 10.09 -8.31
C PHE A 124 -10.19 11.51 -7.77
N ASP A 125 -10.50 12.50 -8.60
CA ASP A 125 -10.53 13.89 -8.18
C ASP A 125 -11.92 14.23 -7.64
N PRO A 126 -12.09 14.46 -6.32
CA PRO A 126 -13.39 14.77 -5.74
C PRO A 126 -13.93 16.13 -6.19
N ALA A 127 -13.07 17.07 -6.62
CA ALA A 127 -13.52 18.37 -7.13
C ALA A 127 -14.20 18.22 -8.49
N ASP A 128 -13.62 17.39 -9.36
CA ASP A 128 -14.12 17.16 -10.72
C ASP A 128 -15.11 15.97 -10.80
N LYS A 129 -15.21 15.18 -9.72
CA LYS A 129 -15.97 13.93 -9.63
C LYS A 129 -15.65 12.97 -10.78
N ARG A 130 -14.35 12.82 -11.06
CA ARG A 130 -13.85 12.13 -12.25
C ARG A 130 -12.58 11.35 -11.92
N PHE A 131 -12.46 10.16 -12.51
CA PHE A 131 -11.21 9.43 -12.53
C PHE A 131 -10.25 10.09 -13.53
N LYS A 132 -9.00 10.25 -13.13
CA LYS A 132 -7.93 10.88 -13.90
C LYS A 132 -6.72 9.95 -13.93
N MET A 133 -6.12 9.79 -15.10
CA MET A 133 -4.95 8.94 -15.31
C MET A 133 -3.86 9.74 -16.01
N TRP A 134 -2.67 9.70 -15.42
CA TRP A 134 -1.43 10.09 -16.08
C TRP A 134 -0.70 8.83 -16.50
N TYR A 135 -0.19 8.82 -17.72
CA TYR A 135 0.43 7.64 -18.29
C TYR A 135 1.53 8.01 -19.27
N MET A 136 2.46 7.09 -19.49
CA MET A 136 3.47 7.23 -20.53
C MET A 136 2.81 7.07 -21.91
N GLY A 137 2.85 8.12 -22.73
CA GLY A 137 2.35 8.10 -24.10
C GLY A 137 3.49 8.17 -25.10
N GLY A 138 3.64 7.11 -25.91
CA GLY A 138 4.83 6.86 -26.73
C GLY A 138 6.02 6.49 -25.84
N TYR A 139 6.74 5.43 -26.17
CA TYR A 139 7.75 4.88 -25.24
C TYR A 139 8.80 5.95 -24.90
N VAL A 140 8.86 6.34 -23.63
CA VAL A 140 9.72 7.40 -23.05
C VAL A 140 9.59 8.78 -23.71
N LYS A 141 8.48 9.10 -24.38
CA LYS A 141 8.31 10.36 -25.14
C LYS A 141 7.64 11.50 -24.37
N GLY A 142 6.82 11.17 -23.37
CA GLY A 142 6.12 12.16 -22.57
C GLY A 142 5.04 11.54 -21.68
N THR A 143 4.32 12.42 -20.99
CA THR A 143 3.20 12.09 -20.13
C THR A 143 1.91 12.54 -20.82
N CYS A 144 0.97 11.61 -20.97
CA CYS A 144 -0.37 11.84 -21.48
C CYS A 144 -1.40 11.73 -20.36
N TYR A 145 -2.61 12.20 -20.64
CA TYR A 145 -3.70 12.30 -19.70
C TYR A 145 -4.99 11.66 -20.24
N ALA A 146 -5.68 10.90 -19.41
CA ALA A 146 -6.98 10.32 -19.74
C ALA A 146 -7.95 10.52 -18.57
N THR A 147 -9.25 10.50 -18.86
CA THR A 147 -10.28 10.58 -17.83
C THR A 147 -11.34 9.52 -17.98
N SER A 148 -12.02 9.21 -16.88
CA SER A 148 -13.12 8.25 -16.88
C SER A 148 -14.19 8.63 -15.86
N LYS A 149 -15.44 8.24 -16.12
CA LYS A 149 -16.55 8.37 -15.17
C LYS A 149 -16.70 7.14 -14.27
N ASP A 150 -16.24 5.98 -14.72
CA ASP A 150 -16.42 4.68 -14.06
C ASP A 150 -15.10 3.98 -13.71
N GLY A 151 -13.97 4.52 -14.16
CA GLY A 151 -12.64 3.89 -14.04
C GLY A 151 -12.38 2.78 -15.06
N ILE A 152 -13.35 2.43 -15.90
CA ILE A 152 -13.25 1.33 -16.84
C ILE A 152 -13.11 1.84 -18.27
N GLN A 153 -13.99 2.77 -18.67
CA GLN A 153 -13.96 3.37 -20.00
C GLN A 153 -13.21 4.70 -19.95
N TRP A 154 -12.14 4.81 -20.72
CA TRP A 154 -11.24 5.96 -20.69
C TRP A 154 -11.36 6.82 -21.94
N GLU A 155 -11.53 8.12 -21.71
CA GLU A 155 -11.53 9.17 -22.73
C GLU A 155 -10.16 9.85 -22.76
N LYS A 156 -9.58 10.02 -23.95
CA LYS A 156 -8.34 10.80 -24.19
C LYS A 156 -8.73 12.18 -24.73
N PRO A 157 -8.90 13.20 -23.87
CA PRO A 157 -9.42 14.50 -24.31
C PRO A 157 -8.40 15.22 -25.19
N ALA A 158 -8.87 15.99 -26.18
CA ALA A 158 -8.04 16.98 -26.84
C ALA A 158 -7.84 18.17 -25.89
N LEU A 159 -6.59 18.46 -25.57
CA LEU A 159 -6.16 19.52 -24.65
C LEU A 159 -5.46 20.64 -25.43
N ASP A 160 -5.26 21.77 -24.77
CA ASP A 160 -4.62 22.98 -25.26
C ASP A 160 -3.12 23.04 -24.98
N VAL A 161 -2.61 22.28 -23.99
CA VAL A 161 -1.17 22.16 -23.68
C VAL A 161 -0.34 21.81 -24.92
N LYS A 162 -0.76 20.76 -25.62
CA LYS A 162 -0.33 20.45 -26.99
C LYS A 162 -1.58 20.31 -27.85
N PRO A 163 -1.97 21.37 -28.58
CA PRO A 163 -3.28 21.46 -29.22
C PRO A 163 -3.65 20.21 -30.03
N GLY A 164 -4.83 19.68 -29.76
CA GLY A 164 -5.38 18.51 -30.46
C GLY A 164 -4.88 17.16 -29.95
N THR A 165 -4.10 17.15 -28.87
CA THR A 165 -3.58 15.92 -28.24
C THR A 165 -3.95 15.87 -26.77
N ASN A 166 -3.75 14.72 -26.12
CA ASN A 166 -3.87 14.58 -24.67
C ASN A 166 -2.51 14.58 -23.94
N VAL A 167 -1.46 15.10 -24.58
CA VAL A 167 -0.12 15.21 -24.00
C VAL A 167 -0.09 16.39 -23.03
N VAL A 168 0.32 16.14 -21.78
CA VAL A 168 0.38 17.16 -20.71
C VAL A 168 1.81 17.52 -20.32
N GLN A 169 2.79 16.66 -20.60
CA GLN A 169 4.21 16.98 -20.50
C GLN A 169 4.98 16.31 -21.63
N GLU A 170 5.69 17.10 -22.44
CA GLU A 170 6.58 16.59 -23.48
C GLU A 170 7.99 16.34 -22.95
N GLY A 171 8.71 15.44 -23.63
CA GLY A 171 10.13 15.25 -23.42
C GLY A 171 10.47 13.89 -22.84
N TRP A 172 11.75 13.56 -22.97
CA TRP A 172 12.24 12.27 -22.56
C TRP A 172 12.10 12.07 -21.04
N ARG A 173 11.61 10.89 -20.63
CA ARG A 173 11.38 10.51 -19.23
C ARG A 173 11.56 9.01 -19.02
N ASP A 174 11.92 8.60 -17.80
CA ASP A 174 11.91 7.20 -17.37
C ASP A 174 10.62 6.85 -16.62
N SER A 175 10.57 7.08 -15.31
CA SER A 175 9.36 6.98 -14.49
C SER A 175 8.80 8.36 -14.16
N SER A 176 7.55 8.39 -13.72
CA SER A 176 7.03 9.53 -12.96
C SER A 176 6.16 9.04 -11.83
N THR A 177 5.90 9.91 -10.86
CA THR A 177 4.83 9.73 -9.88
C THR A 177 4.01 11.02 -9.82
N THR A 178 2.72 10.90 -10.08
CA THR A 178 1.74 11.99 -9.98
C THR A 178 0.93 11.80 -8.72
N TRP A 179 0.80 12.85 -7.92
CA TRP A 179 0.13 12.81 -6.63
C TRP A 179 -0.93 13.91 -6.53
N LEU A 180 -2.13 13.53 -6.07
CA LEU A 180 -3.17 14.45 -5.66
C LEU A 180 -3.03 14.75 -4.17
N ASP A 181 -2.58 15.95 -3.83
CA ASP A 181 -2.48 16.39 -2.45
C ASP A 181 -3.77 17.10 -2.05
N LEU A 182 -4.67 16.36 -1.40
CA LEU A 182 -5.96 16.88 -0.94
C LEU A 182 -5.84 17.78 0.31
N ASP A 183 -4.68 17.81 0.95
CA ASP A 183 -4.40 18.66 2.11
C ASP A 183 -3.63 19.94 1.75
N GLU A 184 -3.23 20.09 0.47
CA GLU A 184 -2.54 21.26 -0.03
C GLU A 184 -3.43 22.50 0.05
N LYS A 185 -2.88 23.57 0.64
CA LYS A 185 -3.58 24.85 0.84
C LYS A 185 -3.43 25.78 -0.36
N ASP A 186 -2.32 25.67 -1.08
CA ASP A 186 -2.07 26.41 -2.30
C ASP A 186 -2.68 25.66 -3.49
N PRO A 187 -3.83 26.09 -4.04
CA PRO A 187 -4.49 25.36 -5.11
C PRO A 187 -3.61 25.19 -6.35
N ALA A 188 -2.60 26.03 -6.57
CA ALA A 188 -1.64 25.87 -7.67
C ALA A 188 -0.69 24.67 -7.49
N LYS A 189 -0.60 24.11 -6.28
CA LYS A 189 0.29 22.99 -5.92
C LYS A 189 -0.46 21.70 -5.59
N ARG A 190 -1.78 21.69 -5.78
CA ARG A 190 -2.65 20.55 -5.45
C ARG A 190 -2.22 19.28 -6.17
N TRP A 191 -1.85 19.39 -7.44
CA TRP A 191 -1.19 18.30 -8.16
C TRP A 191 0.32 18.46 -8.13
N LYS A 192 1.01 17.36 -7.87
CA LYS A 192 2.47 17.28 -7.83
C LYS A 192 2.91 16.16 -8.76
N ILE A 193 3.92 16.39 -9.59
CA ILE A 193 4.53 15.33 -10.38
C ILE A 193 6.05 15.34 -10.20
N PHE A 194 6.59 14.14 -10.00
CA PHE A 194 8.02 13.88 -9.85
C PHE A 194 8.45 13.02 -11.03
N VAL A 195 9.21 13.57 -11.98
CA VAL A 195 9.60 12.86 -13.20
C VAL A 195 11.07 12.51 -13.14
N VAL A 196 11.42 11.23 -13.33
CA VAL A 196 12.82 10.81 -13.43
C VAL A 196 13.32 11.13 -14.84
N GLN A 197 14.34 11.98 -14.91
CA GLN A 197 14.96 12.42 -16.16
C GLN A 197 16.48 12.39 -16.06
N SER A 198 17.14 12.32 -17.22
CA SER A 198 18.58 12.49 -17.34
C SER A 198 18.90 13.98 -17.39
N HIS A 199 19.65 14.46 -16.41
CA HIS A 199 20.13 15.84 -16.34
C HIS A 199 21.60 15.84 -15.93
N GLU A 200 22.44 16.54 -16.69
CA GLU A 200 23.90 16.57 -16.48
C GLU A 200 24.53 15.15 -16.43
N LYS A 201 24.04 14.25 -17.30
CA LYS A 201 24.43 12.83 -17.37
C LYS A 201 24.15 12.02 -16.08
N LYS A 202 23.28 12.52 -15.20
CA LYS A 202 22.82 11.82 -13.99
C LYS A 202 21.30 11.72 -14.00
N TRP A 203 20.76 10.69 -13.35
CA TRP A 203 19.33 10.63 -13.08
C TRP A 203 18.96 11.60 -11.95
N LYS A 204 17.93 12.41 -12.17
CA LYS A 204 17.35 13.32 -11.17
C LYS A 204 15.83 13.31 -11.28
N LEU A 205 15.14 13.65 -10.20
CA LEU A 205 13.72 13.99 -10.24
C LEU A 205 13.57 15.46 -10.64
N SER A 206 12.77 15.74 -11.66
CA SER A 206 12.19 17.07 -11.88
C SER A 206 10.85 17.15 -11.18
N VAL A 207 10.65 18.21 -10.39
CA VAL A 207 9.41 18.43 -9.63
C VAL A 207 8.62 19.55 -10.29
N HIS A 208 7.33 19.30 -10.52
CA HIS A 208 6.39 20.28 -11.08
C HIS A 208 5.07 20.27 -10.31
N PHE A 209 4.38 21.40 -10.36
CA PHE A 209 3.09 21.61 -9.72
C PHE A 209 2.03 22.00 -10.75
N SER A 210 0.78 21.68 -10.45
CA SER A 210 -0.36 22.03 -11.30
C SER A 210 -1.64 22.21 -10.47
N PRO A 211 -2.52 23.16 -10.85
CA PRO A 211 -3.84 23.29 -10.24
C PRO A 211 -4.83 22.21 -10.69
N ASP A 212 -4.70 21.69 -11.91
CA ASP A 212 -5.68 20.78 -12.54
C ASP A 212 -5.07 19.44 -12.97
N GLY A 213 -3.74 19.32 -12.92
CA GLY A 213 -2.97 18.16 -13.38
C GLY A 213 -2.84 18.09 -14.90
N ILE A 214 -3.27 19.13 -15.63
CA ILE A 214 -3.16 19.28 -17.08
C ILE A 214 -2.10 20.33 -17.39
N HIS A 215 -2.23 21.52 -16.80
CA HIS A 215 -1.31 22.64 -16.98
C HIS A 215 -0.20 22.58 -15.93
N TRP A 216 0.88 21.90 -16.27
CA TRP A 216 2.05 21.80 -15.40
C TRP A 216 2.90 23.06 -15.49
N GLY A 217 3.18 23.67 -14.34
CA GLY A 217 4.08 24.81 -14.25
C GLY A 217 5.53 24.45 -14.58
N GLU A 218 6.37 25.48 -14.65
CA GLU A 218 7.82 25.34 -14.78
C GLU A 218 8.39 24.40 -13.71
N ARG A 219 9.51 23.76 -14.03
CA ARG A 219 10.21 22.89 -13.08
C ARG A 219 10.65 23.72 -11.87
N VAL A 220 10.17 23.36 -10.68
CA VAL A 220 10.48 24.06 -9.43
C VAL A 220 11.69 23.49 -8.70
N ALA A 221 12.07 22.24 -8.96
CA ALA A 221 13.27 21.64 -8.38
C ALA A 221 13.88 20.55 -9.27
N TRP A 222 15.20 20.39 -9.13
CA TRP A 222 15.92 19.15 -9.43
C TRP A 222 16.32 18.49 -8.12
N SER A 223 16.14 17.18 -7.99
CA SER A 223 16.62 16.47 -6.80
C SER A 223 18.15 16.33 -6.76
N THR A 224 18.68 15.99 -5.59
CA THR A 224 19.96 15.27 -5.49
C THR A 224 19.94 14.06 -6.45
N PRO A 225 21.07 13.66 -7.07
CA PRO A 225 21.08 12.52 -7.98
C PRO A 225 20.46 11.25 -7.39
N VAL A 226 19.67 10.56 -8.20
CA VAL A 226 18.98 9.31 -7.86
C VAL A 226 19.37 8.20 -8.84
N GLY A 227 18.77 7.03 -8.72
CA GLY A 227 18.73 6.03 -9.79
C GLY A 227 17.43 6.10 -10.61
N ASP A 228 17.40 5.38 -11.73
CA ASP A 228 16.19 5.15 -12.53
C ASP A 228 15.05 4.57 -11.68
N ARG A 229 13.79 4.71 -12.12
CA ARG A 229 12.62 4.19 -11.39
C ARG A 229 12.49 4.67 -9.94
N THR A 230 13.09 5.80 -9.55
CA THR A 230 12.83 6.43 -8.24
C THR A 230 11.38 6.93 -8.17
N THR A 231 10.72 6.71 -7.03
CA THR A 231 9.31 7.02 -6.80
C THR A 231 9.15 7.82 -5.51
N VAL A 232 8.08 8.61 -5.41
CA VAL A 232 7.80 9.50 -4.28
C VAL A 232 6.35 9.33 -3.86
N PHE A 233 6.07 9.23 -2.57
CA PHE A 233 4.71 9.15 -2.04
C PHE A 233 4.56 9.94 -0.75
N TYR A 234 3.34 10.28 -0.37
CA TYR A 234 3.07 10.92 0.91
C TYR A 234 2.62 9.90 1.96
N ASN A 235 3.27 9.92 3.13
CA ASN A 235 2.87 9.15 4.31
C ASN A 235 2.14 10.09 5.29
N PRO A 236 0.80 10.09 5.30
CA PRO A 236 0.04 11.02 6.13
C PRO A 236 0.01 10.63 7.61
N PHE A 237 0.33 9.36 7.95
CA PHE A 237 0.43 8.92 9.35
C PHE A 237 1.60 9.58 10.08
N ARG A 238 2.61 10.03 9.33
CA ARG A 238 3.79 10.76 9.82
C ARG A 238 3.92 12.16 9.24
N ARG A 239 3.04 12.51 8.29
CA ARG A 239 2.96 13.81 7.61
C ARG A 239 4.25 14.18 6.88
N VAL A 240 4.79 13.22 6.12
CA VAL A 240 6.04 13.35 5.38
C VAL A 240 5.92 12.81 3.97
N TRP A 241 6.64 13.44 3.04
CA TRP A 241 6.94 12.92 1.72
C TRP A 241 8.11 11.94 1.81
N VAL A 242 7.93 10.74 1.29
CA VAL A 242 8.93 9.67 1.26
C VAL A 242 9.45 9.51 -0.16
N TYR A 243 10.78 9.50 -0.29
CA TYR A 243 11.50 9.26 -1.52
C TYR A 243 12.08 7.85 -1.48
N GLY A 244 11.50 6.95 -2.26
CA GLY A 244 11.98 5.59 -2.47
C GLY A 244 13.10 5.59 -3.51
N ILE A 245 14.30 6.02 -3.11
CA ILE A 245 15.42 6.27 -4.02
C ILE A 245 15.98 4.94 -4.52
N ARG A 246 16.07 4.77 -5.85
CA ARG A 246 16.70 3.59 -6.44
C ARG A 246 18.17 3.46 -6.01
N SER A 247 18.53 2.29 -5.49
CA SER A 247 19.89 1.95 -5.02
C SER A 247 20.37 0.60 -5.56
N GLY A 248 21.69 0.48 -5.69
CA GLY A 248 22.41 -0.72 -6.11
C GLY A 248 22.91 -1.62 -4.97
N MET A 249 22.62 -1.30 -3.70
CA MET A 249 23.23 -1.98 -2.54
C MET A 249 22.97 -3.50 -2.49
N LEU A 250 21.74 -3.92 -2.83
CA LEU A 250 21.40 -5.34 -3.06
C LEU A 250 21.04 -5.58 -4.52
N THR A 251 21.91 -5.17 -5.45
CA THR A 251 21.65 -5.12 -6.92
C THR A 251 20.58 -4.10 -7.31
N ARG A 252 19.32 -4.37 -6.96
CA ARG A 252 18.17 -3.51 -7.22
C ARG A 252 17.40 -3.42 -5.91
N SER A 253 17.54 -2.27 -5.27
CA SER A 253 17.05 -1.98 -3.92
C SER A 253 16.63 -0.52 -3.81
N ARG A 254 16.23 -0.10 -2.61
CA ARG A 254 15.77 1.25 -2.30
C ARG A 254 16.51 1.81 -1.09
N PHE A 255 16.86 3.08 -1.17
CA PHE A 255 17.11 3.92 -0.02
C PHE A 255 15.83 4.70 0.33
N TYR A 256 15.74 5.14 1.58
CA TYR A 256 14.64 5.91 2.14
C TYR A 256 15.13 7.28 2.57
N ARG A 257 14.34 8.30 2.20
CA ARG A 257 14.48 9.67 2.67
C ARG A 257 13.09 10.21 2.91
N GLU A 258 12.89 11.00 3.97
CA GLU A 258 11.58 11.58 4.26
C GLU A 258 11.61 13.03 4.73
N HIS A 259 10.69 13.86 4.26
CA HIS A 259 10.63 15.26 4.65
C HIS A 259 9.19 15.77 4.71
N PRO A 260 8.81 16.65 5.66
CA PRO A 260 7.47 17.24 5.67
C PRO A 260 7.13 18.05 4.41
N ASP A 261 8.13 18.67 3.79
CA ASP A 261 7.99 19.47 2.56
C ASP A 261 8.56 18.72 1.34
N ALA A 262 7.78 18.66 0.26
CA ALA A 262 8.10 17.95 -0.98
C ALA A 262 9.23 18.56 -1.84
N LEU A 263 9.59 19.83 -1.63
CA LEU A 263 10.69 20.47 -2.35
C LEU A 263 11.99 20.34 -1.57
N ALA A 264 11.96 20.66 -0.29
CA ALA A 264 13.09 20.47 0.60
C ALA A 264 13.50 18.99 0.68
N GLY A 265 12.54 18.06 0.67
CA GLY A 265 12.81 16.63 0.63
C GLY A 265 13.48 16.15 -0.67
N ALA A 266 13.44 16.93 -1.75
CA ALA A 266 14.13 16.59 -2.99
C ALA A 266 15.65 16.84 -2.92
N THR A 267 16.13 17.56 -1.91
CA THR A 267 17.56 17.84 -1.71
C THR A 267 18.03 17.20 -0.41
N TRP A 268 19.15 16.49 -0.47
CA TRP A 268 19.72 15.81 0.69
C TRP A 268 21.23 15.57 0.53
N THR A 269 21.93 15.42 1.65
CA THR A 269 23.28 14.86 1.72
C THR A 269 23.23 13.33 1.75
N PRO A 270 24.30 12.62 1.33
CA PRO A 270 24.29 11.16 1.24
C PRO A 270 23.89 10.42 2.54
N ASP A 271 24.17 11.01 3.71
CA ASP A 271 23.88 10.46 5.04
C ASP A 271 22.41 10.64 5.48
N GLU A 272 21.62 11.46 4.80
CA GLU A 272 20.19 11.61 5.06
C GLU A 272 19.33 10.54 4.36
N ALA A 273 19.88 9.83 3.37
CA ALA A 273 19.22 8.72 2.69
C ALA A 273 19.73 7.38 3.26
N VAL A 274 18.86 6.60 3.90
CA VAL A 274 19.25 5.35 4.58
C VAL A 274 18.91 4.11 3.75
N PRO A 275 19.66 3.00 3.85
CA PRO A 275 19.25 1.74 3.26
C PRO A 275 17.88 1.31 3.74
N TRP A 276 17.01 0.92 2.80
CA TRP A 276 15.61 0.65 3.12
C TRP A 276 15.21 -0.78 2.80
N VAL A 277 14.98 -1.11 1.53
CA VAL A 277 14.31 -2.36 1.17
C VAL A 277 14.76 -2.89 -0.18
N GLY A 278 14.77 -4.21 -0.31
CA GLY A 278 15.00 -4.96 -1.54
C GLY A 278 13.95 -6.07 -1.70
N ALA A 279 14.16 -6.95 -2.68
CA ALA A 279 13.47 -8.24 -2.68
C ALA A 279 14.10 -9.11 -1.59
N ASP A 280 13.31 -9.99 -1.00
CA ASP A 280 13.76 -10.86 0.08
C ASP A 280 13.84 -12.34 -0.36
N THR A 281 14.35 -13.20 0.50
CA THR A 281 14.55 -14.63 0.24
C THR A 281 13.24 -15.41 0.11
N ASN A 282 12.10 -14.83 0.52
CA ASN A 282 10.79 -15.42 0.32
C ASN A 282 10.18 -15.07 -1.05
N ASP A 283 10.73 -14.08 -1.78
CA ASP A 283 10.39 -13.87 -3.20
C ASP A 283 10.85 -15.09 -4.02
N PRO A 284 9.94 -15.87 -4.62
CA PRO A 284 10.32 -17.13 -5.25
C PRO A 284 11.05 -16.89 -6.58
N PRO A 285 12.19 -17.57 -6.82
CA PRO A 285 12.81 -17.58 -8.14
C PRO A 285 11.87 -18.25 -9.15
N ARG A 286 11.94 -17.81 -10.41
CA ARG A 286 11.29 -18.53 -11.50
C ARG A 286 12.00 -19.84 -11.80
N ASP A 287 11.25 -20.93 -11.99
CA ASP A 287 11.79 -22.27 -12.25
C ASP A 287 12.73 -22.33 -13.46
N ASP A 288 12.43 -21.56 -14.51
CA ASP A 288 13.20 -21.51 -15.76
C ASP A 288 14.48 -20.67 -15.68
N LEU A 289 14.54 -19.72 -14.75
CA LEU A 289 15.66 -18.77 -14.64
C LEU A 289 16.57 -19.07 -13.44
N LYS A 290 16.01 -19.55 -12.33
CA LYS A 290 16.71 -19.91 -11.08
C LYS A 290 17.64 -18.81 -10.57
N ILE A 291 17.25 -17.55 -10.74
CA ILE A 291 17.98 -16.41 -10.18
C ILE A 291 17.24 -15.83 -8.99
N GLN A 292 18.00 -15.26 -8.05
CA GLN A 292 17.43 -14.51 -6.94
C GLN A 292 16.59 -13.33 -7.47
N PRO A 293 15.30 -13.24 -7.11
CA PRO A 293 14.49 -12.10 -7.48
C PRO A 293 15.04 -10.79 -6.92
N GLN A 294 14.73 -9.69 -7.61
CA GLN A 294 15.19 -8.36 -7.23
C GLN A 294 14.04 -7.34 -7.23
N LEU A 295 14.15 -6.28 -6.42
CA LEU A 295 13.13 -5.24 -6.33
C LEU A 295 13.25 -4.27 -7.51
N TYR A 296 12.34 -4.36 -8.47
CA TYR A 296 12.31 -3.44 -9.61
C TYR A 296 11.75 -2.08 -9.21
N ASN A 297 10.59 -2.07 -8.54
CA ASN A 297 9.90 -0.86 -8.11
C ASN A 297 9.18 -1.06 -6.77
N LEU A 298 9.00 0.03 -6.02
CA LEU A 298 8.11 0.09 -4.87
C LEU A 298 7.30 1.38 -4.95
N ASP A 299 5.99 1.23 -5.14
CA ASP A 299 5.02 2.31 -4.93
C ASP A 299 4.30 2.07 -3.60
N ALA A 300 3.95 3.13 -2.88
CA ALA A 300 3.21 3.00 -1.64
C ALA A 300 2.15 4.09 -1.51
N ALA A 301 1.06 3.78 -0.82
CA ALA A 301 -0.01 4.72 -0.53
C ALA A 301 -0.68 4.39 0.81
N PRO A 302 -1.23 5.38 1.52
CA PRO A 302 -1.99 5.13 2.73
C PRO A 302 -3.34 4.49 2.40
N TYR A 303 -3.63 3.35 3.01
CA TYR A 303 -4.92 2.67 2.89
C TYR A 303 -5.43 2.30 4.27
N GLU A 304 -6.60 2.84 4.60
CA GLU A 304 -7.28 2.69 5.87
C GLU A 304 -6.36 3.00 7.05
N SER A 305 -5.92 1.98 7.77
CA SER A 305 -5.11 2.09 8.99
C SER A 305 -3.62 1.78 8.79
N LEU A 306 -3.10 1.74 7.56
CA LEU A 306 -1.69 1.39 7.27
C LEU A 306 -1.21 1.92 5.92
N LEU A 307 0.10 1.82 5.63
CA LEU A 307 0.63 1.96 4.27
C LEU A 307 0.55 0.63 3.51
N LEU A 308 -0.04 0.67 2.32
CA LEU A 308 -0.02 -0.41 1.33
C LEU A 308 1.16 -0.21 0.38
N GLY A 309 2.03 -1.20 0.27
CA GLY A 309 3.16 -1.24 -0.65
C GLY A 309 2.91 -2.18 -1.84
N LEU A 310 3.16 -1.68 -3.04
CA LEU A 310 3.12 -2.43 -4.30
C LEU A 310 4.56 -2.71 -4.77
N PHE A 311 5.04 -3.90 -4.46
CA PHE A 311 6.37 -4.38 -4.79
C PHE A 311 6.38 -4.94 -6.20
N THR A 312 7.04 -4.28 -7.13
CA THR A 312 7.32 -4.86 -8.46
C THR A 312 8.57 -5.72 -8.36
N ILE A 313 8.39 -7.03 -8.40
CA ILE A 313 9.47 -8.01 -8.31
C ILE A 313 9.92 -8.42 -9.71
N TRP A 314 11.23 -8.40 -9.93
CA TRP A 314 11.87 -8.93 -11.12
C TRP A 314 12.46 -10.31 -10.81
N PRO A 315 11.88 -11.40 -11.33
CA PRO A 315 12.38 -12.75 -11.08
C PRO A 315 13.44 -13.22 -12.10
N GLY A 316 13.89 -12.31 -12.99
CA GLY A 316 14.92 -12.58 -14.00
C GLY A 316 14.57 -12.12 -15.40
N GLN A 317 15.55 -12.26 -16.31
CA GLN A 317 15.40 -11.86 -17.72
C GLN A 317 15.55 -13.09 -18.62
N PRO A 318 14.44 -13.60 -19.18
CA PRO A 318 14.48 -14.56 -20.28
C PRO A 318 15.14 -13.97 -21.52
N LYS A 319 15.61 -14.82 -22.43
CA LYS A 319 16.29 -14.39 -23.67
C LYS A 319 15.32 -13.95 -24.78
N ASP A 320 14.08 -14.40 -24.73
CA ASP A 320 13.13 -14.42 -25.85
C ASP A 320 11.80 -13.71 -25.54
N ARG A 321 11.70 -13.07 -24.37
CA ARG A 321 10.53 -12.26 -23.95
C ARG A 321 10.95 -11.07 -23.07
N PRO A 322 10.09 -10.04 -22.93
CA PRO A 322 10.33 -8.98 -21.96
C PRO A 322 10.49 -9.51 -20.54
N LYS A 323 11.16 -8.74 -19.67
CA LYS A 323 11.24 -9.04 -18.24
C LYS A 323 9.85 -9.35 -17.66
N PRO A 324 9.62 -10.50 -17.03
CA PRO A 324 8.32 -10.87 -16.49
C PRO A 324 8.14 -10.35 -15.06
N ASN A 325 8.23 -9.03 -14.89
CA ASN A 325 7.95 -8.40 -13.60
C ASN A 325 6.52 -8.68 -13.17
N TYR A 326 6.29 -8.88 -11.87
CA TYR A 326 4.97 -9.02 -11.28
C TYR A 326 4.85 -8.16 -10.03
N LEU A 327 3.62 -7.93 -9.58
CA LEU A 327 3.32 -7.18 -8.36
C LEU A 327 3.08 -8.11 -7.18
N CYS A 328 3.64 -7.76 -6.03
CA CYS A 328 3.35 -8.33 -4.72
C CYS A 328 2.97 -7.23 -3.74
N LEU A 329 2.30 -7.61 -2.66
CA LEU A 329 1.91 -6.68 -1.60
C LEU A 329 2.91 -6.68 -0.44
N GLY A 330 2.97 -5.54 0.25
CA GLY A 330 3.53 -5.41 1.58
C GLY A 330 2.74 -4.39 2.39
N PHE A 331 2.81 -4.49 3.71
CA PHE A 331 2.04 -3.65 4.62
C PHE A 331 2.96 -3.04 5.68
N SER A 332 2.81 -1.75 5.96
CA SER A 332 3.59 -1.06 6.99
C SER A 332 2.70 -0.25 7.92
N ARG A 333 2.88 -0.43 9.23
CA ARG A 333 2.16 0.30 10.27
C ARG A 333 2.96 1.45 10.89
N ASP A 334 4.27 1.50 10.64
CA ASP A 334 5.18 2.53 11.13
C ASP A 334 5.73 3.44 10.01
N GLY A 335 5.46 3.10 8.75
CA GLY A 335 5.88 3.86 7.59
C GLY A 335 7.26 3.51 7.05
N PHE A 336 7.96 2.53 7.64
CA PHE A 336 9.31 2.13 7.23
C PHE A 336 9.48 0.60 7.13
N HIS A 337 9.04 -0.17 8.13
CA HIS A 337 9.21 -1.62 8.10
C HIS A 337 8.03 -2.28 7.39
N TRP A 338 8.33 -3.24 6.52
CA TRP A 338 7.33 -3.94 5.71
C TRP A 338 7.06 -5.36 6.23
N SER A 339 5.80 -5.66 6.51
CA SER A 339 5.29 -7.03 6.64
C SER A 339 4.88 -7.54 5.27
N ARG A 340 5.47 -8.66 4.83
CA ARG A 340 5.16 -9.34 3.56
C ARG A 340 4.86 -10.82 3.85
N PRO A 341 3.64 -11.16 4.30
CA PRO A 341 3.30 -12.54 4.67
C PRO A 341 2.95 -13.43 3.46
N ASP A 342 2.68 -12.85 2.29
CA ASP A 342 2.38 -13.57 1.06
C ASP A 342 3.19 -12.99 -0.10
N HIS A 343 3.98 -13.85 -0.74
CA HIS A 343 4.87 -13.51 -1.86
C HIS A 343 4.36 -14.02 -3.20
N ARG A 344 3.13 -14.56 -3.24
CA ARG A 344 2.49 -14.89 -4.51
C ARG A 344 2.30 -13.62 -5.35
N PRO A 345 2.37 -13.72 -6.69
CA PRO A 345 2.03 -12.60 -7.57
C PRO A 345 0.60 -12.11 -7.33
N PHE A 346 0.46 -10.95 -6.69
CA PHE A 346 -0.82 -10.26 -6.50
C PHE A 346 -1.43 -9.87 -7.84
N ILE A 347 -0.59 -9.40 -8.78
CA ILE A 347 -0.92 -9.24 -10.20
C ILE A 347 0.29 -9.74 -11.01
N GLY A 348 0.09 -10.81 -11.79
CA GLY A 348 1.14 -11.46 -12.56
C GLY A 348 1.12 -11.15 -14.06
N VAL A 349 2.20 -11.52 -14.73
CA VAL A 349 2.23 -11.63 -16.20
C VAL A 349 1.43 -12.84 -16.67
N SER A 350 0.97 -12.82 -17.92
CA SER A 350 0.59 -14.05 -18.59
C SER A 350 1.82 -14.86 -18.98
N GLU A 351 1.76 -16.18 -18.85
CA GLU A 351 2.77 -17.11 -19.38
C GLU A 351 2.48 -17.52 -20.83
N LYS A 352 1.38 -17.04 -21.42
CA LYS A 352 0.99 -17.33 -22.80
C LYS A 352 1.43 -16.22 -23.74
N SER A 353 2.32 -16.56 -24.68
CA SER A 353 2.75 -15.64 -25.74
C SER A 353 1.55 -15.15 -26.56
N GLY A 354 1.51 -13.84 -26.82
CA GLY A 354 0.43 -13.19 -27.55
C GLY A 354 -0.60 -12.48 -26.65
N ASP A 355 -0.61 -12.80 -25.36
CA ASP A 355 -1.42 -12.05 -24.40
C ASP A 355 -0.85 -10.64 -24.19
N TRP A 356 -1.74 -9.65 -24.00
CA TRP A 356 -1.36 -8.25 -23.88
C TRP A 356 -0.52 -7.95 -22.62
N ASN A 357 -0.58 -8.81 -21.61
CA ASN A 357 0.20 -8.76 -20.38
C ASN A 357 1.27 -9.87 -20.30
N TRP A 358 1.76 -10.36 -21.45
CA TRP A 358 2.80 -11.37 -21.50
C TRP A 358 4.14 -10.92 -20.88
N GLY A 359 4.35 -9.64 -20.62
CA GLY A 359 5.59 -9.14 -20.01
C GLY A 359 5.36 -7.96 -19.10
N ASN A 360 6.28 -7.83 -18.15
CA ASN A 360 6.57 -6.63 -17.36
C ASN A 360 5.34 -5.89 -16.80
N VAL A 361 4.68 -6.50 -15.81
CA VAL A 361 3.61 -5.87 -15.05
C VAL A 361 4.19 -4.93 -13.99
N GLN A 362 3.76 -3.67 -13.94
CA GLN A 362 4.16 -2.69 -12.91
C GLN A 362 3.00 -1.82 -12.43
N SER A 363 3.10 -1.33 -11.20
CA SER A 363 2.08 -0.57 -10.48
C SER A 363 1.82 0.83 -11.06
N ALA A 364 0.68 1.40 -10.69
CA ALA A 364 0.40 2.82 -10.76
C ALA A 364 0.68 3.49 -9.40
N GLY A 365 1.09 4.76 -9.44
CA GLY A 365 1.17 5.61 -8.25
C GLY A 365 -0.20 5.81 -7.60
N GLY A 366 -0.22 6.06 -6.29
CA GLY A 366 -1.47 6.19 -5.51
C GLY A 366 -2.05 4.85 -5.03
N GLY A 367 -1.50 3.72 -5.46
CA GLY A 367 -1.85 2.39 -4.95
C GLY A 367 -3.14 1.84 -5.56
N CYS A 368 -4.28 2.12 -4.92
CA CYS A 368 -5.60 1.64 -5.35
C CYS A 368 -6.66 2.73 -5.22
N LEU A 369 -7.78 2.55 -5.93
CA LEU A 369 -8.98 3.36 -5.75
C LEU A 369 -10.08 2.55 -5.08
N VAL A 370 -10.84 3.19 -4.21
CA VAL A 370 -12.01 2.61 -3.55
C VAL A 370 -13.24 2.88 -4.42
N VAL A 371 -13.78 1.84 -5.06
CA VAL A 371 -14.93 1.96 -5.96
C VAL A 371 -16.04 1.06 -5.43
N GLY A 372 -16.93 1.65 -4.62
CA GLY A 372 -17.97 0.93 -3.91
C GLY A 372 -17.37 -0.14 -2.98
N ASP A 373 -17.76 -1.39 -3.20
CA ASP A 373 -17.29 -2.55 -2.45
C ASP A 373 -16.01 -3.19 -3.02
N LYS A 374 -15.34 -2.54 -3.97
CA LYS A 374 -14.12 -3.02 -4.62
C LYS A 374 -12.96 -2.04 -4.48
N LEU A 375 -11.75 -2.58 -4.58
CA LEU A 375 -10.52 -1.85 -4.85
C LEU A 375 -10.15 -2.03 -6.31
N TYR A 376 -9.78 -0.93 -6.97
CA TYR A 376 -9.30 -0.92 -8.35
C TYR A 376 -7.79 -0.68 -8.35
N PHE A 377 -7.05 -1.61 -8.94
CA PHE A 377 -5.60 -1.56 -9.10
C PHE A 377 -5.25 -1.42 -10.58
N TYR A 378 -4.69 -0.28 -10.98
CA TYR A 378 -4.20 -0.10 -12.34
C TYR A 378 -2.74 -0.52 -12.42
N PHE A 379 -2.37 -1.10 -13.56
CA PHE A 379 -1.01 -1.57 -13.80
C PHE A 379 -0.64 -1.46 -15.27
N SER A 380 0.63 -1.17 -15.57
CA SER A 380 1.16 -1.35 -16.92
C SER A 380 1.34 -2.82 -17.22
N ALA A 381 1.21 -3.20 -18.48
CA ALA A 381 1.70 -4.47 -18.99
C ALA A 381 2.23 -4.34 -20.42
N ARG A 382 2.96 -5.35 -20.87
CA ARG A 382 3.64 -5.37 -22.16
C ARG A 382 3.29 -6.65 -22.91
N ALA A 383 2.88 -6.51 -24.17
CA ALA A 383 2.54 -7.65 -25.02
C ALA A 383 3.79 -8.44 -25.47
N GLY A 384 4.95 -7.79 -25.47
CA GLY A 384 6.22 -8.34 -25.95
C GLY A 384 6.27 -8.54 -27.46
N ILE A 385 7.47 -8.88 -27.94
CA ILE A 385 7.70 -9.38 -29.30
C ILE A 385 8.33 -10.76 -29.16
N LYS A 386 7.68 -11.80 -29.68
CA LYS A 386 8.15 -13.19 -29.57
C LYS A 386 9.58 -13.31 -30.11
N GLY A 387 10.46 -13.96 -29.35
CA GLY A 387 11.88 -14.13 -29.71
C GLY A 387 12.74 -12.90 -29.41
N SER A 388 12.23 -11.94 -28.65
CA SER A 388 12.92 -10.69 -28.31
C SER A 388 12.61 -10.24 -26.88
N THR A 389 13.54 -9.50 -26.28
CA THR A 389 13.33 -8.83 -24.99
C THR A 389 12.59 -7.49 -25.12
N ALA A 390 12.22 -7.09 -26.35
CA ALA A 390 11.53 -5.85 -26.64
C ALA A 390 10.10 -5.84 -26.09
N SER A 391 9.69 -4.68 -25.57
CA SER A 391 8.40 -4.46 -24.90
C SER A 391 7.17 -4.83 -25.74
N GLY A 392 7.20 -4.65 -27.06
CA GLY A 392 5.97 -4.70 -27.86
C GLY A 392 4.97 -3.63 -27.40
N VAL A 393 3.70 -3.84 -27.72
CA VAL A 393 2.62 -2.92 -27.32
C VAL A 393 2.54 -2.85 -25.80
N CYS A 394 2.58 -1.63 -25.25
CA CYS A 394 2.50 -1.34 -23.83
C CYS A 394 1.13 -0.73 -23.50
N THR A 395 0.42 -1.30 -22.54
CA THR A 395 -0.98 -0.98 -22.21
C THR A 395 -1.18 -0.79 -20.72
N THR A 396 -2.33 -0.24 -20.32
CA THR A 396 -2.81 -0.23 -18.93
C THR A 396 -3.91 -1.27 -18.73
N GLY A 397 -3.71 -2.14 -17.75
CA GLY A 397 -4.71 -3.07 -17.22
C GLY A 397 -5.36 -2.56 -15.94
N LEU A 398 -6.47 -3.20 -15.58
CA LEU A 398 -7.18 -3.03 -14.32
C LEU A 398 -7.33 -4.39 -13.66
N ALA A 399 -7.01 -4.49 -12.38
CA ALA A 399 -7.37 -5.62 -11.52
C ALA A 399 -8.27 -5.13 -10.39
N THR A 400 -9.14 -6.01 -9.90
CA THR A 400 -10.06 -5.69 -8.81
C THR A 400 -9.92 -6.67 -7.66
N LEU A 401 -10.13 -6.16 -6.44
CA LEU A 401 -10.24 -6.95 -5.21
C LEU A 401 -11.48 -6.48 -4.45
N ARG A 402 -12.04 -7.31 -3.58
CA ARG A 402 -12.99 -6.82 -2.55
C ARG A 402 -12.33 -5.70 -1.73
N ARG A 403 -13.08 -4.66 -1.33
CA ARG A 403 -12.60 -3.68 -0.34
C ARG A 403 -12.14 -4.41 0.93
N ASP A 404 -10.95 -4.07 1.41
CA ASP A 404 -10.23 -4.74 2.51
C ASP A 404 -9.90 -6.23 2.29
N GLY A 405 -10.11 -6.74 1.08
CA GLY A 405 -10.05 -8.16 0.76
C GLY A 405 -8.64 -8.77 0.75
N PHE A 406 -7.61 -8.08 1.25
CA PHE A 406 -6.23 -8.56 1.20
C PHE A 406 -6.03 -9.85 1.98
N ALA A 407 -6.65 -9.94 3.16
CA ALA A 407 -6.63 -11.10 4.03
C ALA A 407 -7.97 -11.25 4.74
N SER A 408 -8.33 -12.48 5.05
CA SER A 408 -9.49 -12.84 5.85
C SER A 408 -9.07 -13.81 6.96
N MET A 409 -9.83 -13.80 8.06
CA MET A 409 -9.82 -14.83 9.08
C MET A 409 -11.04 -15.72 8.85
N GLU A 410 -10.82 -16.99 8.55
CA GLU A 410 -11.87 -17.91 8.05
C GLU A 410 -11.98 -19.19 8.88
N GLY A 411 -13.19 -19.77 8.90
CA GLY A 411 -13.50 -21.06 9.50
C GLY A 411 -14.49 -20.97 10.67
N ASP A 412 -14.74 -22.12 11.30
CA ASP A 412 -15.57 -22.22 12.50
C ASP A 412 -14.69 -22.02 13.73
N GLY A 413 -14.97 -20.99 14.53
CA GLY A 413 -14.14 -20.67 15.69
C GLY A 413 -14.19 -19.22 16.12
N SER A 414 -13.13 -18.74 16.74
CA SER A 414 -13.07 -17.36 17.22
C SER A 414 -11.71 -16.70 17.05
N LEU A 415 -11.74 -15.37 17.05
CA LEU A 415 -10.58 -14.50 17.10
C LEU A 415 -10.77 -13.46 18.19
N THR A 416 -9.81 -13.35 19.10
CA THR A 416 -9.74 -12.32 20.13
C THR A 416 -8.63 -11.33 19.81
N THR A 417 -8.96 -10.04 19.83
CA THR A 417 -7.96 -8.99 19.59
C THR A 417 -7.00 -8.84 20.79
N ARG A 418 -5.84 -8.22 20.54
CA ARG A 418 -5.09 -7.52 21.61
C ARG A 418 -5.97 -6.43 22.24
N PRO A 419 -5.59 -5.90 23.42
CA PRO A 419 -6.29 -4.76 23.98
C PRO A 419 -6.29 -3.59 23.00
N VAL A 420 -7.47 -3.06 22.72
CA VAL A 420 -7.69 -1.91 21.85
C VAL A 420 -8.38 -0.79 22.64
N SER A 421 -8.28 0.43 22.12
CA SER A 421 -9.04 1.58 22.60
C SER A 421 -9.56 2.38 21.41
N PHE A 422 -10.71 3.03 21.59
CA PHE A 422 -11.37 3.80 20.55
C PHE A 422 -12.20 4.94 21.15
N ARG A 423 -12.48 5.96 20.35
CA ARG A 423 -13.39 7.09 20.65
C ARG A 423 -14.74 6.96 19.96
N GLY A 424 -14.81 6.12 18.92
CA GLY A 424 -16.04 5.86 18.19
C GLY A 424 -17.11 5.17 19.05
N LYS A 425 -18.30 5.02 18.47
CA LYS A 425 -19.49 4.52 19.15
C LYS A 425 -20.08 3.27 18.52
N HIS A 426 -19.86 3.04 17.23
CA HIS A 426 -20.55 2.00 16.49
C HIS A 426 -19.54 1.02 15.88
N LEU A 427 -19.58 -0.26 16.27
CA LEU A 427 -18.73 -1.29 15.67
C LEU A 427 -19.26 -1.68 14.29
N PHE A 428 -18.35 -1.78 13.33
CA PHE A 428 -18.60 -2.29 12.00
C PHE A 428 -17.60 -3.37 11.63
N VAL A 429 -18.04 -4.29 10.76
CA VAL A 429 -17.21 -5.36 10.22
C VAL A 429 -17.37 -5.45 8.70
N ASN A 430 -16.30 -5.88 8.03
CA ASN A 430 -16.34 -6.41 6.69
C ASN A 430 -16.29 -7.93 6.79
N SER A 431 -17.41 -8.58 6.50
CA SER A 431 -17.54 -10.04 6.68
C SER A 431 -18.45 -10.67 5.66
N ALA A 432 -18.24 -11.98 5.47
CA ALA A 432 -19.11 -12.88 4.75
C ALA A 432 -19.45 -14.08 5.64
N GLY A 433 -20.70 -14.55 5.64
CA GLY A 433 -21.13 -15.72 6.42
C GLY A 433 -21.70 -15.35 7.79
N GLN A 434 -21.60 -16.26 8.77
CA GLN A 434 -22.12 -16.00 10.13
C GLN A 434 -21.04 -15.42 11.03
N LEU A 435 -21.36 -14.31 11.69
CA LEU A 435 -20.49 -13.65 12.64
C LEU A 435 -21.30 -13.17 13.84
N GLU A 436 -20.74 -13.35 15.02
CA GLU A 436 -21.19 -12.74 16.28
C GLU A 436 -19.97 -12.08 16.94
N ALA A 437 -20.20 -11.09 17.81
CA ALA A 437 -19.13 -10.42 18.53
C ALA A 437 -19.51 -10.17 19.99
N GLU A 438 -18.48 -10.13 20.83
CA GLU A 438 -18.57 -9.69 22.22
C GLU A 438 -17.38 -8.79 22.57
N VAL A 439 -17.56 -7.96 23.59
CA VAL A 439 -16.52 -7.07 24.12
C VAL A 439 -16.09 -7.57 25.48
N LEU A 440 -14.78 -7.77 25.65
CA LEU A 440 -14.19 -8.30 26.86
C LEU A 440 -13.43 -7.20 27.62
N ASP A 441 -13.38 -7.33 28.94
CA ASP A 441 -12.55 -6.51 29.80
C ASP A 441 -11.07 -6.94 29.79
N ALA A 442 -10.26 -6.36 30.68
CA ALA A 442 -8.85 -6.68 30.80
C ALA A 442 -8.58 -8.11 31.31
N GLY A 443 -9.52 -8.70 32.07
CA GLY A 443 -9.46 -10.08 32.54
C GLY A 443 -9.93 -11.11 31.51
N GLY A 444 -10.53 -10.66 30.41
CA GLY A 444 -11.06 -11.52 29.36
C GLY A 444 -12.53 -11.91 29.56
N GLU A 445 -13.21 -11.28 30.52
CA GLU A 445 -14.62 -11.53 30.81
C GLU A 445 -15.53 -10.65 29.94
N PRO A 446 -16.65 -11.18 29.41
CA PRO A 446 -17.60 -10.39 28.64
C PRO A 446 -18.23 -9.25 29.45
N ILE A 447 -18.26 -8.05 28.88
CA ILE A 447 -18.86 -6.85 29.49
C ILE A 447 -20.34 -6.79 29.11
N ALA A 448 -21.26 -6.90 30.06
CA ALA A 448 -22.69 -6.70 29.79
C ALA A 448 -22.99 -5.22 29.45
N PRO A 449 -23.89 -4.93 28.48
CA PRO A 449 -24.69 -5.87 27.67
C PRO A 449 -24.00 -6.31 26.36
N PHE A 450 -22.70 -6.02 26.17
CA PHE A 450 -21.92 -6.30 24.95
C PHE A 450 -21.46 -7.77 24.84
N THR A 451 -22.35 -8.70 25.16
CA THR A 451 -22.08 -10.15 25.18
C THR A 451 -22.50 -10.83 23.88
N ARG A 452 -21.95 -12.02 23.62
CA ARG A 452 -22.27 -12.80 22.42
C ARG A 452 -23.77 -13.04 22.24
N ASP A 453 -24.46 -13.48 23.30
CA ASP A 453 -25.89 -13.79 23.25
C ASP A 453 -26.75 -12.56 22.93
N HIS A 454 -26.26 -11.36 23.24
CA HIS A 454 -26.93 -10.10 22.95
C HIS A 454 -26.58 -9.55 21.57
N CYS A 455 -25.59 -10.12 20.88
CA CYS A 455 -25.10 -9.63 19.61
C CYS A 455 -26.16 -9.69 18.51
N LEU A 456 -26.19 -8.65 17.69
CA LEU A 456 -27.01 -8.48 16.51
C LEU A 456 -26.11 -7.95 15.39
N VAL A 457 -25.83 -8.78 14.39
CA VAL A 457 -25.03 -8.39 13.23
C VAL A 457 -25.94 -8.12 12.04
N GLY A 458 -25.85 -6.90 11.49
CA GLY A 458 -26.76 -6.45 10.45
C GLY A 458 -28.22 -6.30 10.92
N GLY A 459 -29.14 -6.28 9.96
CA GLY A 459 -30.59 -6.34 10.19
C GLY A 459 -31.16 -7.69 9.74
N ALA A 460 -32.42 -7.99 10.09
CA ALA A 460 -33.07 -9.28 9.78
C ALA A 460 -33.06 -9.65 8.27
N SER A 461 -32.98 -8.65 7.38
CA SER A 461 -32.90 -8.80 5.93
C SER A 461 -31.52 -8.47 5.33
N ALA A 462 -30.50 -8.21 6.17
CA ALA A 462 -29.20 -7.81 5.68
C ALA A 462 -28.46 -8.97 4.99
N PRO A 463 -27.74 -8.70 3.89
CA PRO A 463 -26.93 -9.71 3.23
C PRO A 463 -25.84 -10.20 4.18
N ARG A 464 -25.66 -11.53 4.22
CA ARG A 464 -24.60 -12.18 5.00
C ARG A 464 -23.20 -11.87 4.48
N ASP A 465 -23.08 -11.31 3.27
CA ASP A 465 -21.84 -10.79 2.71
C ASP A 465 -21.96 -9.28 2.49
N SER A 466 -21.18 -8.49 3.24
CA SER A 466 -21.07 -7.04 3.04
C SER A 466 -19.73 -6.51 3.54
N THR A 467 -19.22 -5.48 2.88
CA THR A 467 -17.99 -4.80 3.29
C THR A 467 -18.19 -3.82 4.45
N CYS A 468 -19.42 -3.64 4.93
CA CYS A 468 -19.81 -2.70 5.99
C CYS A 468 -21.10 -3.20 6.63
N GLN A 469 -20.96 -3.95 7.71
CA GLN A 469 -22.07 -4.46 8.51
C GLN A 469 -21.97 -3.87 9.92
N PRO A 470 -23.02 -3.20 10.43
CA PRO A 470 -23.04 -2.77 11.81
C PRO A 470 -23.17 -3.98 12.74
N VAL A 471 -22.47 -3.92 13.87
CA VAL A 471 -22.60 -4.86 14.99
C VAL A 471 -23.21 -4.12 16.16
N ARG A 472 -24.30 -4.66 16.70
CA ARG A 472 -25.09 -4.07 17.78
C ARG A 472 -25.33 -5.10 18.87
N TRP A 473 -25.80 -4.65 20.03
CA TRP A 473 -26.15 -5.52 21.14
C TRP A 473 -27.51 -5.14 21.71
N ARG A 474 -28.34 -6.14 22.02
CA ARG A 474 -29.61 -5.90 22.72
C ARG A 474 -29.34 -5.29 24.08
N GLY A 475 -30.02 -4.18 24.39
CA GLY A 475 -29.86 -3.46 25.65
C GLY A 475 -28.72 -2.43 25.68
N ALA A 476 -28.05 -2.16 24.56
CA ALA A 476 -27.17 -1.01 24.39
C ALA A 476 -27.50 -0.24 23.11
N ASP A 477 -27.51 1.09 23.21
CA ASP A 477 -27.67 1.96 22.05
C ASP A 477 -26.41 1.97 21.17
N ASP A 478 -25.23 2.02 21.81
CA ASP A 478 -23.92 2.08 21.18
C ASP A 478 -22.80 1.67 22.18
N LEU A 479 -21.53 1.82 21.76
CA LEU A 479 -20.33 1.52 22.55
C LEU A 479 -19.83 2.70 23.40
N SER A 480 -20.57 3.81 23.54
CA SER A 480 -20.09 5.04 24.22
C SER A 480 -19.61 4.78 25.65
N ALA A 481 -20.23 3.84 26.36
CA ALA A 481 -19.83 3.45 27.73
C ALA A 481 -18.43 2.78 27.82
N LEU A 482 -17.87 2.37 26.67
CA LEU A 482 -16.56 1.76 26.54
C LEU A 482 -15.52 2.68 25.91
N ALA A 483 -15.91 3.87 25.44
CA ALA A 483 -15.00 4.79 24.77
C ALA A 483 -13.82 5.17 25.68
N GLY A 484 -12.60 5.13 25.11
CA GLY A 484 -11.34 5.41 25.81
C GLY A 484 -10.88 4.32 26.78
N ARG A 485 -11.68 3.27 27.03
CA ARG A 485 -11.31 2.15 27.92
C ARG A 485 -10.60 1.07 27.11
N PRO A 486 -9.49 0.50 27.62
CA PRO A 486 -8.91 -0.70 27.04
C PRO A 486 -9.90 -1.87 27.12
N VAL A 487 -10.23 -2.44 25.96
CA VAL A 487 -11.12 -3.61 25.82
C VAL A 487 -10.57 -4.57 24.77
N ARG A 488 -11.15 -5.76 24.65
CA ARG A 488 -10.87 -6.67 23.52
C ARG A 488 -12.16 -6.97 22.78
N PHE A 489 -12.10 -7.10 21.47
CA PHE A 489 -13.19 -7.70 20.72
C PHE A 489 -12.92 -9.19 20.54
N ARG A 490 -13.93 -10.03 20.77
CA ARG A 490 -13.92 -11.42 20.33
C ARG A 490 -14.99 -11.62 19.27
N PHE A 491 -14.56 -12.09 18.11
CA PHE A 491 -15.42 -12.43 16.98
C PHE A 491 -15.57 -13.95 16.93
N HIS A 492 -16.81 -14.42 16.78
CA HIS A 492 -17.16 -15.84 16.64
C HIS A 492 -17.69 -16.05 15.23
N LEU A 493 -17.08 -16.97 14.49
CA LEU A 493 -17.43 -17.26 13.11
C LEU A 493 -17.96 -18.69 12.98
N LYS A 494 -18.94 -18.84 12.10
CA LYS A 494 -19.43 -20.14 11.61
C LYS A 494 -19.68 -20.03 10.12
N ASP A 495 -19.00 -20.85 9.33
CA ASP A 495 -18.97 -20.75 7.85
C ASP A 495 -18.76 -19.29 7.41
N GLY A 496 -17.79 -18.63 8.04
CA GLY A 496 -17.61 -17.19 7.98
C GLY A 496 -16.20 -16.77 7.57
N ARG A 497 -16.10 -15.53 7.09
CA ARG A 497 -14.86 -14.80 6.79
C ARG A 497 -14.95 -13.40 7.37
N LEU A 498 -13.95 -13.01 8.15
CA LEU A 498 -13.79 -11.65 8.66
C LEU A 498 -12.58 -11.00 7.99
N TYR A 499 -12.81 -9.91 7.25
CA TYR A 499 -11.77 -9.20 6.48
C TYR A 499 -11.22 -7.97 7.25
N SER A 500 -12.10 -7.24 7.95
CA SER A 500 -11.73 -6.07 8.73
C SER A 500 -12.80 -5.70 9.76
N PHE A 501 -12.44 -4.89 10.75
CA PHE A 501 -13.38 -4.28 11.71
C PHE A 501 -12.96 -2.84 12.05
N TRP A 502 -13.89 -2.01 12.53
CA TRP A 502 -13.59 -0.65 13.00
C TRP A 502 -14.71 -0.10 13.88
N VAL A 503 -14.42 0.94 14.66
CA VAL A 503 -15.42 1.64 15.46
C VAL A 503 -15.63 3.04 14.91
N SER A 504 -16.78 3.27 14.28
CA SER A 504 -17.15 4.55 13.69
C SER A 504 -17.72 5.52 14.75
N PRO A 505 -17.50 6.84 14.63
CA PRO A 505 -18.14 7.83 15.49
C PRO A 505 -19.67 7.88 15.37
N ASP A 506 -20.22 7.47 14.22
CA ASP A 506 -21.65 7.53 13.90
C ASP A 506 -22.15 6.30 13.14
N ALA A 507 -23.45 6.26 12.84
CA ALA A 507 -24.11 5.11 12.24
C ALA A 507 -23.86 4.95 10.72
N SER A 508 -23.14 5.88 10.08
CA SER A 508 -22.80 5.79 8.65
C SER A 508 -21.80 4.66 8.35
N GLY A 509 -20.99 4.29 9.34
CA GLY A 509 -19.87 3.36 9.16
C GLY A 509 -18.63 4.00 8.55
N ALA A 510 -18.51 5.32 8.55
CA ALA A 510 -17.29 6.03 8.17
C ALA A 510 -16.10 5.48 8.97
N SER A 511 -15.04 5.03 8.28
CA SER A 511 -13.88 4.46 8.94
C SER A 511 -12.87 5.51 9.41
N HIS A 512 -12.93 6.72 8.85
CA HIS A 512 -11.92 7.78 9.01
C HIS A 512 -10.51 7.34 8.64
N GLY A 513 -10.37 6.24 7.91
CA GLY A 513 -9.12 5.75 7.35
C GLY A 513 -8.83 6.38 6.01
N TYR A 514 -7.58 6.30 5.57
CA TYR A 514 -7.17 6.86 4.29
C TYR A 514 -7.72 6.06 3.12
N VAL A 515 -8.14 6.73 2.04
CA VAL A 515 -8.76 6.07 0.87
C VAL A 515 -7.79 5.90 -0.31
N ALA A 516 -6.49 5.83 -0.04
CA ALA A 516 -5.44 5.71 -1.05
C ALA A 516 -5.58 6.78 -2.15
N ALA A 517 -5.78 6.38 -3.42
CA ALA A 517 -5.96 7.30 -4.53
C ALA A 517 -7.39 7.88 -4.66
N GLY A 518 -8.21 7.69 -3.64
CA GLY A 518 -9.58 8.18 -3.55
C GLY A 518 -10.59 7.23 -4.19
N GLY A 519 -11.77 7.77 -4.43
CA GLY A 519 -12.89 7.04 -5.01
C GLY A 519 -14.16 7.89 -5.10
N PRO A 520 -15.16 7.47 -5.89
CA PRO A 520 -16.46 8.12 -5.92
C PRO A 520 -17.06 8.26 -4.52
N GLY A 521 -17.66 9.41 -4.22
CA GLY A 521 -18.34 9.68 -2.94
C GLY A 521 -17.43 10.23 -1.83
N PHE A 522 -16.11 10.04 -1.90
CA PHE A 522 -15.18 10.67 -0.96
C PHE A 522 -14.95 12.14 -1.31
N THR A 523 -14.82 12.98 -0.27
CA THR A 523 -14.59 14.44 -0.42
C THR A 523 -13.16 14.86 -0.06
N GLY A 524 -12.40 13.98 0.57
CA GLY A 524 -11.04 14.22 1.05
C GLY A 524 -10.20 12.95 1.07
N PRO A 525 -9.03 12.97 1.72
CA PRO A 525 -8.10 11.84 1.73
C PRO A 525 -8.52 10.68 2.64
N THR A 526 -9.60 10.85 3.43
CA THR A 526 -10.12 9.86 4.38
C THR A 526 -11.61 9.57 4.17
N ASP A 527 -12.05 8.38 4.60
CA ASP A 527 -13.45 7.96 4.56
C ASP A 527 -14.26 8.62 5.69
N THR A 528 -14.85 9.77 5.39
CA THR A 528 -15.78 10.48 6.28
C THR A 528 -17.26 10.25 5.95
N VAL A 529 -17.56 9.31 5.03
CA VAL A 529 -18.91 9.13 4.46
C VAL A 529 -19.49 7.74 4.69
N GLY A 530 -18.65 6.76 5.02
CA GLY A 530 -19.06 5.39 5.34
C GLY A 530 -19.81 4.74 4.18
N ALA A 531 -21.00 4.20 4.46
CA ALA A 531 -21.86 3.60 3.46
C ALA A 531 -22.30 4.60 2.37
N GLY A 532 -22.24 5.91 2.61
CA GLY A 532 -22.54 6.94 1.61
C GLY A 532 -21.46 7.11 0.53
N GLY A 533 -20.27 6.52 0.71
CA GLY A 533 -19.20 6.46 -0.29
C GLY A 533 -19.28 5.24 -1.21
N ARG A 534 -20.40 4.50 -1.19
CA ARG A 534 -20.58 3.28 -1.98
C ARG A 534 -21.18 3.52 -3.35
#